data_AF-A0A7C3I8W5-F1
#
_entry.id   AF-A0A7C3I8W5-F1
#
_cell.length_a   1.000
_cell.length_b   1.000
_cell.length_c   1.000
_cell.angle_alpha   90.00
_cell.angle_beta   90.00
_cell.angle_gamma   90.00
#
_symmetry.space_group_name_H-M   'P 1'
#
loop_
_entity.id
_entity.type
_entity.pdbx_description
1 polymer ?
#
loop_
_entity_poly.entity_id
_entity_poly.type
_entity_poly.pdbx_seq_one_letter_code
_entity_poly.pdbx_strand_id
1 'polypeptide(L)'
;MHNKRIKLWMLFFVINVFGLLVLAGWGYQEYLLPLPPWLGNSRQNIDKLAHNNNDSAFSFALIADIHSIREYSEDLFDKLLLTKPDFMVILGDFVHAADIHEYHFFTAEMNEIKSPCPVFIIPGNHDITDDNPATKQLFKTLWGPMNFFFHYKGCLFIFLNNATHKSVPESWDFLNNTLAREAQKAKKIFLFSHIPPFYRDRNSRELVTNNDYAPLLNLIEQYKVDYLFTGHLHERVVKRIGNCMVLSVGSGGGKLRGKDLLYNGIIIYFDGNTIYKKDLFAHWTMGVEDAVQRILFLSIYPVIHEVAGIFHDSIRYGKKTGRG
;
A
#
# COMPACT_ATOMS: atom_id res chain seq x y z
N MET A 1 -24.55 42.04 35.93
CA MET A 1 -23.44 41.10 35.63
C MET A 1 -23.85 39.89 34.78
N HIS A 2 -25.08 39.37 34.91
CA HIS A 2 -25.57 38.18 34.19
C HIS A 2 -25.54 38.30 32.64
N ASN A 3 -26.04 39.40 32.06
CA ASN A 3 -26.06 39.62 30.60
C ASN A 3 -24.67 39.74 29.95
N LYS A 4 -23.65 40.24 30.67
CA LYS A 4 -22.27 40.30 30.15
C LYS A 4 -21.66 38.90 30.06
N ARG A 5 -21.95 38.03 31.04
CA ARG A 5 -21.52 36.63 31.03
C ARG A 5 -22.18 35.84 29.88
N ILE A 6 -23.49 36.02 29.66
CA ILE A 6 -24.19 35.37 28.53
C ILE A 6 -23.62 35.81 27.18
N LYS A 7 -23.40 37.11 26.96
CA LYS A 7 -22.78 37.61 25.72
C LYS A 7 -21.37 37.07 25.51
N LEU A 8 -20.57 36.92 26.58
CA LEU A 8 -19.24 36.34 26.51
C LEU A 8 -19.30 34.84 26.15
N TRP A 9 -20.23 34.09 26.73
CA TRP A 9 -20.48 32.68 26.39
C TRP A 9 -20.95 32.50 24.95
N MET A 10 -21.86 33.36 24.48
CA MET A 10 -22.30 33.35 23.07
C MET A 10 -21.16 33.68 22.13
N LEU A 11 -20.34 34.69 22.45
CA LEU A 11 -19.18 35.04 21.63
C LEU A 11 -18.16 33.89 21.60
N PHE A 12 -17.89 33.26 22.74
CA PHE A 12 -17.04 32.07 22.81
C PHE A 12 -17.61 30.94 21.96
N PHE A 13 -18.91 30.64 22.09
CA PHE A 13 -19.58 29.62 21.29
C PHE A 13 -19.45 29.89 19.79
N VAL A 14 -19.73 31.12 19.34
CA VAL A 14 -19.61 31.52 17.93
C VAL A 14 -18.17 31.38 17.43
N ILE A 15 -17.17 31.81 18.21
CA ILE A 15 -15.75 31.66 17.85
C ILE A 15 -15.38 30.19 17.70
N ASN A 16 -15.82 29.33 18.62
CA ASN A 16 -15.56 27.88 18.53
C ASN A 16 -16.24 27.25 17.33
N VAL A 17 -17.52 27.57 17.08
CA VAL A 17 -18.25 27.07 15.90
C VAL A 17 -17.57 27.52 14.62
N PHE A 18 -17.18 28.81 14.53
CA PHE A 18 -16.45 29.32 13.38
C PHE A 18 -15.10 28.62 13.20
N GLY A 19 -14.34 28.42 14.29
CA GLY A 19 -13.09 27.67 14.25
C GLY A 19 -13.27 26.24 13.75
N LEU A 20 -14.32 25.53 14.19
CA LEU A 20 -14.66 24.19 13.71
C LEU A 20 -15.04 24.19 12.22
N LEU A 21 -15.76 25.20 11.75
CA LEU A 21 -16.10 25.33 10.33
C LEU A 21 -14.85 25.58 9.47
N VAL A 22 -13.92 26.41 9.95
CA VAL A 22 -12.64 26.64 9.27
C VAL A 22 -11.83 25.34 9.21
N LEU A 23 -11.72 24.60 10.31
CA LEU A 23 -11.03 23.31 10.35
C LEU A 23 -11.69 22.28 9.43
N ALA A 24 -13.02 22.19 9.42
CA ALA A 24 -13.76 21.30 8.54
C ALA A 24 -13.59 21.69 7.06
N GLY A 25 -13.53 23.00 6.77
CA GLY A 25 -13.27 23.51 5.42
C GLY A 25 -11.86 23.18 4.93
N TRP A 26 -10.84 23.38 5.78
CA TRP A 26 -9.46 23.00 5.48
C TRP A 26 -9.35 21.49 5.22
N GLY A 27 -9.86 20.65 6.12
CA GLY A 27 -9.81 19.19 5.92
C GLY A 27 -10.58 18.74 4.67
N TYR A 28 -11.60 19.48 4.22
CA TYR A 28 -12.33 19.14 3.00
C TYR A 28 -11.52 19.50 1.75
N GLN A 29 -10.68 20.53 1.82
CA GLN A 29 -9.71 20.82 0.75
C GLN A 29 -8.67 19.70 0.66
N GLU A 30 -8.13 19.24 1.79
CA GLU A 30 -7.23 18.07 1.86
C GLU A 30 -7.92 16.81 1.30
N TYR A 31 -9.18 16.58 1.66
CA TYR A 31 -9.98 15.44 1.21
C TYR A 31 -10.12 15.39 -0.31
N LEU A 32 -10.13 16.54 -0.98
CA LEU A 32 -10.27 16.64 -2.43
C LEU A 32 -8.93 16.66 -3.18
N LEU A 33 -7.80 16.53 -2.48
CA LEU A 33 -6.49 16.51 -3.14
C LEU A 33 -6.41 15.36 -4.15
N PRO A 34 -5.83 15.62 -5.34
CA PRO A 34 -5.56 14.56 -6.30
C PRO A 34 -4.41 13.67 -5.79
N LEU A 35 -4.31 12.47 -6.37
CA LEU A 35 -3.17 11.60 -6.12
C LEU A 35 -1.85 12.28 -6.55
N PRO A 36 -0.77 12.19 -5.75
CA PRO A 36 0.52 12.71 -6.16
C PRO A 36 0.99 12.09 -7.49
N PRO A 37 1.58 12.86 -8.42
CA PRO A 37 1.89 12.39 -9.77
C PRO A 37 3.03 11.35 -9.81
N TRP A 38 3.68 11.06 -8.69
CA TRP A 38 4.71 10.04 -8.54
C TRP A 38 4.17 8.73 -7.96
N LEU A 39 2.92 8.70 -7.47
CA LEU A 39 2.30 7.51 -6.88
C LEU A 39 1.39 6.83 -7.90
N GLY A 40 1.45 5.49 -7.96
CA GLY A 40 0.60 4.66 -8.81
C GLY A 40 1.34 3.98 -9.96
N ASN A 41 0.62 3.11 -10.64
CA ASN A 41 1.11 2.14 -11.63
C ASN A 41 0.90 2.61 -13.08
N SER A 42 0.78 3.93 -13.26
CA SER A 42 0.56 4.51 -14.59
C SER A 42 1.76 4.27 -15.49
N ARG A 43 1.51 4.25 -16.81
CA ARG A 43 2.59 4.17 -17.80
C ARG A 43 3.59 5.32 -17.65
N GLN A 44 3.12 6.50 -17.28
CA GLN A 44 3.95 7.67 -17.00
C GLN A 44 4.94 7.42 -15.86
N ASN A 45 4.54 6.74 -14.78
CA ASN A 45 5.45 6.40 -13.68
C ASN A 45 6.46 5.33 -14.09
N ILE A 46 6.07 4.36 -14.92
CA ILE A 46 7.00 3.38 -15.50
C ILE A 46 8.03 4.08 -16.39
N ASP A 47 7.60 5.00 -17.26
CA ASP A 47 8.49 5.66 -18.22
C ASP A 47 9.51 6.60 -17.52
N LYS A 48 9.26 7.06 -16.29
CA LYS A 48 10.26 7.78 -15.47
C LYS A 48 11.52 6.95 -15.20
N LEU A 49 11.44 5.63 -15.26
CA LEU A 49 12.58 4.73 -15.10
C LEU A 49 13.49 4.67 -16.34
N ALA A 50 13.04 5.14 -17.51
CA ALA A 50 13.74 4.92 -18.78
C ALA A 50 15.03 5.76 -18.95
N HIS A 51 15.34 6.69 -18.03
CA HIS A 51 16.37 7.72 -18.24
C HIS A 51 17.81 7.35 -17.84
N ASN A 52 18.11 6.12 -17.42
CA ASN A 52 19.48 5.75 -17.00
C ASN A 52 19.86 4.30 -17.38
N ASN A 53 20.11 4.04 -18.67
CA ASN A 53 20.38 2.69 -19.20
C ASN A 53 21.86 2.28 -19.28
N ASN A 54 22.80 3.10 -18.81
CA ASN A 54 24.23 2.80 -18.94
C ASN A 54 24.82 1.97 -17.78
N ASP A 55 24.09 1.80 -16.68
CA ASP A 55 24.51 1.03 -15.51
C ASP A 55 23.47 -0.05 -15.19
N SER A 56 23.92 -1.28 -14.95
CA SER A 56 23.08 -2.39 -14.53
C SER A 56 22.69 -2.35 -13.06
N ALA A 57 23.37 -1.54 -12.23
CA ALA A 57 23.07 -1.43 -10.82
C ALA A 57 21.80 -0.60 -10.57
N PHE A 58 20.97 -0.99 -9.62
CA PHE A 58 19.79 -0.24 -9.20
C PHE A 58 19.40 -0.55 -7.77
N SER A 59 18.46 0.22 -7.25
CA SER A 59 17.86 -0.04 -5.95
C SER A 59 16.37 0.26 -5.93
N PHE A 60 15.65 -0.47 -5.09
CA PHE A 60 14.24 -0.22 -4.86
C PHE A 60 13.84 -0.44 -3.41
N ALA A 61 12.97 0.43 -2.92
CA ALA A 61 12.45 0.40 -1.57
C ALA A 61 11.13 -0.39 -1.49
N LEU A 62 10.89 -1.05 -0.37
CA LEU A 62 9.72 -1.84 -0.08
C LEU A 62 9.12 -1.42 1.27
N ILE A 63 7.81 -1.22 1.29
CA ILE A 63 7.00 -1.03 2.49
C ILE A 63 5.67 -1.77 2.31
N ALA A 64 5.04 -2.23 3.39
CA ALA A 64 3.80 -3.00 3.36
C ALA A 64 2.97 -2.73 4.61
N ASP A 65 1.67 -3.05 4.57
CA ASP A 65 0.82 -3.13 5.75
C ASP A 65 0.84 -1.82 6.59
N ILE A 66 0.68 -0.67 5.92
CA ILE A 66 0.67 0.66 6.55
C ILE A 66 -0.64 0.89 7.31
N HIS A 67 -1.77 0.45 6.76
CA HIS A 67 -3.13 0.60 7.31
C HIS A 67 -3.54 2.03 7.69
N SER A 68 -3.14 3.05 6.93
CA SER A 68 -3.42 4.45 7.26
C SER A 68 -2.90 4.86 8.66
N ILE A 69 -1.83 4.20 9.14
CA ILE A 69 -1.19 4.49 10.44
C ILE A 69 0.07 5.30 10.15
N ARG A 70 -0.06 6.59 10.36
CA ARG A 70 0.98 7.58 10.08
C ARG A 70 2.13 7.52 11.06
N GLU A 71 1.88 6.98 12.25
CA GLU A 71 2.78 7.11 13.39
C GLU A 71 4.16 6.47 13.19
N TYR A 72 4.29 5.60 12.19
CA TYR A 72 5.52 4.90 11.86
C TYR A 72 5.85 4.98 10.37
N SER A 73 4.83 5.18 9.52
CA SER A 73 5.01 5.09 8.07
C SER A 73 5.73 6.32 7.51
N GLU A 74 5.53 7.52 8.04
CA GLU A 74 6.25 8.74 7.58
C GLU A 74 7.76 8.61 7.73
N ASP A 75 8.22 8.28 8.95
CA ASP A 75 9.64 8.12 9.24
C ASP A 75 10.25 7.00 8.39
N LEU A 76 9.49 5.94 8.08
CA LEU A 76 9.91 4.91 7.13
C LEU A 76 10.01 5.43 5.70
N PHE A 77 9.02 6.18 5.22
CA PHE A 77 9.07 6.82 3.90
C PHE A 77 10.29 7.73 3.78
N ASP A 78 10.50 8.62 4.74
CA ASP A 78 11.65 9.52 4.76
C ASP A 78 12.98 8.75 4.74
N LYS A 79 13.14 7.77 5.64
CA LYS A 79 14.36 6.94 5.69
C LYS A 79 14.60 6.17 4.41
N LEU A 80 13.56 5.58 3.81
CA LEU A 80 13.68 4.85 2.56
C LEU A 80 14.01 5.80 1.39
N LEU A 81 13.32 6.93 1.27
CA LEU A 81 13.55 7.90 0.20
C LEU A 81 14.91 8.58 0.32
N LEU A 82 15.44 8.78 1.53
CA LEU A 82 16.81 9.24 1.78
C LEU A 82 17.88 8.28 1.24
N THR A 83 17.57 6.99 1.06
CA THR A 83 18.47 6.05 0.38
C THR A 83 18.55 6.26 -1.13
N LYS A 84 17.71 7.14 -1.68
CA LYS A 84 17.61 7.48 -3.11
C LYS A 84 17.37 6.25 -4.00
N PRO A 85 16.30 5.47 -3.74
CA PRO A 85 15.96 4.34 -4.59
C PRO A 85 15.55 4.81 -6.00
N ASP A 86 15.73 3.94 -6.99
CA ASP A 86 15.25 4.20 -8.36
C ASP A 86 13.71 4.17 -8.41
N PHE A 87 13.08 3.36 -7.54
CA PHE A 87 11.64 3.35 -7.29
C PHE A 87 11.31 2.75 -5.92
N MET A 88 10.07 2.94 -5.48
CA MET A 88 9.53 2.30 -4.27
C MET A 88 8.30 1.45 -4.61
N VAL A 89 8.03 0.44 -3.79
CA VAL A 89 6.83 -0.40 -3.88
C VAL A 89 6.12 -0.44 -2.53
N ILE A 90 4.83 -0.13 -2.55
CA ILE A 90 3.89 -0.38 -1.46
C ILE A 90 3.21 -1.72 -1.73
N LEU A 91 3.51 -2.72 -0.92
CA LEU A 91 3.12 -4.13 -1.10
C LEU A 91 1.72 -4.46 -0.54
N GLY A 92 0.78 -3.51 -0.58
CA GLY A 92 -0.60 -3.70 -0.13
C GLY A 92 -0.84 -3.47 1.36
N ASP A 93 -2.11 -3.53 1.73
CA ASP A 93 -2.69 -3.16 3.02
C ASP A 93 -2.26 -1.76 3.46
N PHE A 94 -2.36 -0.80 2.53
CA PHE A 94 -2.02 0.59 2.79
C PHE A 94 -3.15 1.34 3.48
N VAL A 95 -4.39 0.86 3.36
CA VAL A 95 -5.53 1.35 4.15
C VAL A 95 -6.08 0.31 5.12
N HIS A 96 -6.94 0.75 6.05
CA HIS A 96 -7.56 -0.18 7.00
C HIS A 96 -8.79 -0.91 6.45
N ALA A 97 -9.48 -0.32 5.48
CA ALA A 97 -10.62 -0.94 4.82
C ALA A 97 -10.78 -0.36 3.41
N ALA A 98 -11.40 -1.16 2.53
CA ALA A 98 -11.67 -0.82 1.14
C ALA A 98 -12.83 0.20 1.05
N ASP A 99 -12.55 1.42 1.50
CA ASP A 99 -13.49 2.52 1.67
C ASP A 99 -12.94 3.80 1.04
N ILE A 100 -13.82 4.58 0.41
CA ILE A 100 -13.42 5.79 -0.31
C ILE A 100 -12.80 6.84 0.62
N HIS A 101 -13.26 6.96 1.87
CA HIS A 101 -12.73 7.92 2.83
C HIS A 101 -11.33 7.54 3.30
N GLU A 102 -11.07 6.23 3.48
CA GLU A 102 -9.73 5.71 3.74
C GLU A 102 -8.78 6.00 2.56
N TYR A 103 -9.26 5.87 1.32
CA TYR A 103 -8.44 6.18 0.15
C TYR A 103 -8.11 7.68 0.03
N HIS A 104 -9.08 8.55 0.32
CA HIS A 104 -8.85 10.00 0.36
C HIS A 104 -7.90 10.38 1.49
N PHE A 105 -8.03 9.74 2.66
CA PHE A 105 -7.12 9.97 3.78
C PHE A 105 -5.70 9.59 3.41
N PHE A 106 -5.49 8.37 2.89
CA PHE A 106 -4.19 7.94 2.38
C PHE A 106 -3.66 8.88 1.28
N THR A 107 -4.53 9.37 0.41
CA THR A 107 -4.13 10.32 -0.65
C THR A 107 -3.64 11.65 -0.06
N ALA A 108 -4.30 12.18 0.97
CA ALA A 108 -3.85 13.38 1.67
C ALA A 108 -2.49 13.13 2.35
N GLU A 109 -2.33 12.01 3.07
CA GLU A 109 -1.07 11.63 3.69
C GLU A 109 0.08 11.55 2.67
N MET A 110 -0.18 10.93 1.51
CA MET A 110 0.84 10.81 0.46
C MET A 110 1.17 12.16 -0.20
N ASN A 111 0.30 13.17 -0.17
CA ASN A 111 0.61 14.51 -0.69
C ASN A 111 1.62 15.27 0.19
N GLU A 112 1.75 14.90 1.46
CA GLU A 112 2.73 15.50 2.37
C GLU A 112 4.15 14.94 2.15
N ILE A 113 4.25 13.75 1.54
CA ILE A 113 5.52 13.12 1.19
C ILE A 113 6.08 13.69 -0.11
N LYS A 114 7.40 13.94 -0.14
CA LYS A 114 8.13 14.35 -1.36
C LYS A 114 8.96 13.20 -1.90
N SER A 115 8.40 12.44 -2.84
CA SER A 115 9.14 11.35 -3.49
C SER A 115 9.92 11.85 -4.73
N PRO A 116 11.25 11.66 -4.77
CA PRO A 116 12.04 11.91 -5.98
C PRO A 116 11.92 10.78 -7.03
N CYS A 117 11.33 9.65 -6.68
CA CYS A 117 11.19 8.47 -7.53
C CYS A 117 9.72 8.05 -7.70
N PRO A 118 9.36 7.28 -8.74
CA PRO A 118 8.04 6.67 -8.81
C PRO A 118 7.81 5.69 -7.65
N VAL A 119 6.57 5.64 -7.17
CA VAL A 119 6.10 4.73 -6.13
C VAL A 119 4.99 3.88 -6.72
N PHE A 120 5.27 2.58 -6.89
CA PHE A 120 4.29 1.59 -7.34
C PHE A 120 3.54 1.02 -6.15
N ILE A 121 2.32 0.55 -6.39
CA ILE A 121 1.43 0.08 -5.33
C ILE A 121 0.62 -1.11 -5.82
N ILE A 122 0.53 -2.16 -5.01
CA ILE A 122 -0.38 -3.30 -5.26
C ILE A 122 -1.43 -3.36 -4.15
N PRO A 123 -2.63 -3.87 -4.41
CA PRO A 123 -3.63 -4.00 -3.38
C PRO A 123 -3.33 -5.20 -2.47
N GLY A 124 -3.64 -5.04 -1.19
CA GLY A 124 -3.81 -6.12 -0.21
C GLY A 124 -5.28 -6.36 0.13
N ASN A 125 -5.53 -7.32 1.02
CA ASN A 125 -6.89 -7.75 1.37
C ASN A 125 -7.68 -6.73 2.21
N HIS A 126 -7.03 -5.68 2.70
CA HIS A 126 -7.70 -4.52 3.29
C HIS A 126 -8.04 -3.44 2.24
N ASP A 127 -7.34 -3.42 1.10
CA ASP A 127 -7.47 -2.35 0.11
C ASP A 127 -8.53 -2.65 -0.95
N ILE A 128 -8.90 -3.91 -1.19
CA ILE A 128 -10.00 -4.29 -2.10
C ILE A 128 -10.74 -5.52 -1.55
N THR A 129 -11.98 -5.73 -2.00
CA THR A 129 -12.77 -6.92 -1.64
C THR A 129 -13.44 -7.55 -2.86
N ASP A 130 -13.63 -8.87 -2.81
CA ASP A 130 -14.44 -9.59 -3.78
C ASP A 130 -15.95 -9.37 -3.59
N ASP A 131 -16.37 -9.00 -2.38
CA ASP A 131 -17.78 -8.75 -2.06
C ASP A 131 -18.31 -7.47 -2.72
N ASN A 132 -17.39 -6.57 -3.09
CA ASN A 132 -17.71 -5.34 -3.79
C ASN A 132 -16.73 -5.09 -4.95
N PRO A 133 -17.08 -5.49 -6.19
CA PRO A 133 -16.27 -5.27 -7.37
C PRO A 133 -15.93 -3.80 -7.64
N ALA A 134 -16.72 -2.85 -7.14
CA ALA A 134 -16.46 -1.42 -7.30
C ALA A 134 -15.13 -1.01 -6.65
N THR A 135 -14.69 -1.70 -5.59
CA THR A 135 -13.39 -1.43 -4.93
C THR A 135 -12.21 -1.67 -5.86
N LYS A 136 -12.26 -2.73 -6.68
CA LYS A 136 -11.25 -3.03 -7.71
C LYS A 136 -11.24 -1.97 -8.81
N GLN A 137 -12.42 -1.52 -9.25
CA GLN A 137 -12.54 -0.48 -10.26
C GLN A 137 -12.02 0.87 -9.75
N LEU A 138 -12.34 1.20 -8.50
CA LEU A 138 -11.84 2.40 -7.83
C LEU A 138 -10.32 2.34 -7.69
N PHE A 139 -9.77 1.20 -7.28
CA PHE A 139 -8.32 1.01 -7.24
C PHE A 139 -7.69 1.27 -8.61
N LYS A 140 -8.22 0.65 -9.67
CA LYS A 140 -7.73 0.85 -11.05
C LYS A 140 -7.80 2.30 -11.50
N THR A 141 -8.82 3.02 -11.05
CA THR A 141 -9.03 4.44 -11.41
C THR A 141 -8.04 5.36 -10.70
N LEU A 142 -7.78 5.11 -9.40
CA LEU A 142 -6.89 5.94 -8.60
C LEU A 142 -5.42 5.61 -8.84
N TRP A 143 -5.03 4.34 -8.71
CA TRP A 143 -3.64 3.92 -8.71
C TRP A 143 -3.22 3.16 -9.97
N GLY A 144 -4.12 2.85 -10.90
CA GLY A 144 -3.79 2.17 -12.16
C GLY A 144 -3.84 0.63 -12.09
N PRO A 145 -3.24 -0.08 -13.06
CA PRO A 145 -3.41 -1.52 -13.19
C PRO A 145 -2.92 -2.29 -11.96
N MET A 146 -3.65 -3.34 -11.57
CA MET A 146 -3.28 -4.23 -10.47
C MET A 146 -2.37 -5.39 -10.90
N ASN A 147 -2.30 -5.64 -12.21
CA ASN A 147 -1.42 -6.61 -12.85
C ASN A 147 -0.64 -5.87 -13.94
N PHE A 148 0.66 -5.72 -13.77
CA PHE A 148 1.50 -5.01 -14.74
C PHE A 148 2.95 -5.48 -14.64
N PHE A 149 3.74 -5.16 -15.65
CA PHE A 149 5.17 -5.46 -15.67
C PHE A 149 5.94 -4.36 -16.37
N PHE A 150 7.23 -4.29 -16.09
CA PHE A 150 8.18 -3.50 -16.88
C PHE A 150 9.56 -4.13 -16.87
N HIS A 151 10.36 -3.77 -17.87
CA HIS A 151 11.79 -4.05 -17.88
C HIS A 151 12.54 -2.83 -17.36
N TYR A 152 13.51 -3.05 -16.48
CA TYR A 152 14.40 -2.00 -16.02
C TYR A 152 15.80 -2.58 -15.79
N LYS A 153 16.80 -1.94 -16.41
CA LYS A 153 18.23 -2.34 -16.32
C LYS A 153 18.48 -3.84 -16.58
N GLY A 154 17.76 -4.39 -17.56
CA GLY A 154 17.88 -5.79 -17.99
C GLY A 154 17.21 -6.80 -17.06
N CYS A 155 16.42 -6.36 -16.09
CA CYS A 155 15.61 -7.21 -15.22
C CYS A 155 14.12 -7.01 -15.48
N LEU A 156 13.33 -8.05 -15.22
CA LEU A 156 11.87 -8.06 -15.38
C LEU A 156 11.21 -7.93 -14.01
N PHE A 157 10.37 -6.90 -13.86
CA PHE A 157 9.58 -6.64 -12.66
C PHE A 157 8.12 -6.90 -12.97
N ILE A 158 7.46 -7.76 -12.21
CA ILE A 158 6.06 -8.16 -12.42
C ILE A 158 5.29 -7.99 -11.11
N PHE A 159 4.21 -7.22 -11.17
CA PHE A 159 3.35 -6.91 -10.05
C PHE A 159 2.02 -7.62 -10.24
N LEU A 160 1.55 -8.29 -9.20
CA LEU A 160 0.37 -9.15 -9.25
C LEU A 160 -0.63 -8.77 -8.16
N ASN A 161 -1.90 -8.78 -8.54
CA ASN A 161 -3.00 -8.76 -7.59
C ASN A 161 -3.21 -10.16 -7.02
N ASN A 162 -3.02 -10.30 -5.71
CA ASN A 162 -3.49 -11.44 -4.94
C ASN A 162 -4.10 -11.01 -3.60
N ALA A 163 -4.77 -9.87 -3.58
CA ALA A 163 -5.45 -9.31 -2.42
C ALA A 163 -6.60 -10.17 -1.88
N THR A 164 -6.88 -11.33 -2.48
CA THR A 164 -7.92 -12.25 -2.02
C THR A 164 -7.24 -13.43 -1.35
N HIS A 165 -7.86 -13.97 -0.29
CA HIS A 165 -7.40 -15.22 0.33
C HIS A 165 -7.70 -16.47 -0.54
N LYS A 166 -7.95 -16.27 -1.84
CA LYS A 166 -8.34 -17.28 -2.82
C LYS A 166 -7.47 -17.16 -4.07
N SER A 167 -7.58 -18.12 -4.98
CA SER A 167 -6.94 -18.03 -6.29
C SER A 167 -7.46 -16.82 -7.09
N VAL A 168 -6.56 -16.15 -7.81
CA VAL A 168 -6.88 -15.03 -8.71
C VAL A 168 -6.46 -15.42 -10.14
N PRO A 169 -7.29 -16.17 -10.90
CA PRO A 169 -6.92 -16.70 -12.21
C PRO A 169 -6.44 -15.63 -13.20
N GLU A 170 -7.07 -14.45 -13.23
CA GLU A 170 -6.65 -13.31 -14.07
C GLU A 170 -5.17 -12.96 -13.86
N SER A 171 -4.71 -12.96 -12.61
CA SER A 171 -3.32 -12.65 -12.25
C SER A 171 -2.37 -13.77 -12.64
N TRP A 172 -2.80 -15.03 -12.53
CA TRP A 172 -2.00 -16.19 -12.94
C TRP A 172 -1.86 -16.30 -14.46
N ASP A 173 -2.94 -16.03 -15.20
CA ASP A 173 -2.92 -15.98 -16.66
C ASP A 173 -2.04 -14.83 -17.16
N PHE A 174 -2.16 -13.65 -16.53
CA PHE A 174 -1.29 -12.53 -16.80
C PHE A 174 0.19 -12.88 -16.55
N LEU A 175 0.48 -13.51 -15.41
CA LEU A 175 1.84 -13.93 -15.05
C LEU A 175 2.40 -14.92 -16.08
N ASN A 176 1.64 -15.97 -16.42
CA ASN A 176 2.07 -16.98 -17.39
C ASN A 176 2.37 -16.36 -18.76
N ASN A 177 1.45 -15.54 -19.28
CA ASN A 177 1.62 -14.86 -20.57
C ASN A 177 2.81 -13.90 -20.57
N THR A 178 3.03 -13.19 -19.45
CA THR A 178 4.15 -12.26 -19.31
C THR A 178 5.47 -13.02 -19.26
N LEU A 179 5.59 -14.06 -18.43
CA LEU A 179 6.79 -14.87 -18.31
C LEU A 179 7.12 -15.57 -19.63
N ALA A 180 6.14 -16.16 -20.32
CA ALA A 180 6.34 -16.81 -21.62
C ALA A 180 6.96 -15.88 -22.66
N ARG A 181 6.58 -14.60 -22.66
CA ARG A 181 7.03 -13.61 -23.65
C ARG A 181 8.30 -12.85 -23.24
N GLU A 182 8.49 -12.62 -21.95
CA GLU A 182 9.48 -11.66 -21.45
C GLU A 182 10.61 -12.27 -20.64
N ALA A 183 10.44 -13.46 -20.04
CA ALA A 183 11.42 -14.04 -19.12
C ALA A 183 12.79 -14.25 -19.78
N GLN A 184 12.83 -14.69 -21.04
CA GLN A 184 14.08 -14.93 -21.77
C GLN A 184 14.88 -13.65 -22.07
N LYS A 185 14.27 -12.47 -21.95
CA LYS A 185 14.91 -11.17 -22.19
C LYS A 185 15.53 -10.58 -20.91
N ALA A 186 15.31 -11.22 -19.76
CA ALA A 186 15.68 -10.69 -18.46
C ALA A 186 16.80 -11.49 -17.80
N LYS A 187 17.74 -10.78 -17.16
CA LYS A 187 18.80 -11.37 -16.33
C LYS A 187 18.25 -11.94 -15.02
N LYS A 188 17.25 -11.24 -14.47
CA LYS A 188 16.58 -11.54 -13.20
C LYS A 188 15.10 -11.25 -13.31
N ILE A 189 14.29 -12.04 -12.60
CA ILE A 189 12.84 -11.87 -12.52
C ILE A 189 12.44 -11.58 -11.07
N PHE A 190 11.81 -10.43 -10.88
CA PHE A 190 11.29 -9.93 -9.61
C PHE A 190 9.77 -9.94 -9.63
N LEU A 191 9.17 -10.72 -8.73
CA LEU A 191 7.73 -10.73 -8.52
C LEU A 191 7.35 -9.93 -7.27
N PHE A 192 6.20 -9.26 -7.33
CA PHE A 192 5.61 -8.51 -6.22
C PHE A 192 4.14 -8.91 -6.08
N SER A 193 3.75 -9.34 -4.89
CA SER A 193 2.37 -9.68 -4.55
C SER A 193 2.14 -9.41 -3.06
N HIS A 194 0.91 -9.20 -2.61
CA HIS A 194 0.67 -8.92 -1.19
C HIS A 194 0.79 -10.18 -0.32
N ILE A 195 0.01 -11.23 -0.60
CA ILE A 195 -0.06 -12.43 0.24
C ILE A 195 1.04 -13.45 -0.17
N PRO A 196 1.86 -13.96 0.76
CA PRO A 196 2.85 -14.98 0.42
C PRO A 196 2.22 -16.36 0.18
N PRO A 197 2.75 -17.18 -0.75
CA PRO A 197 2.15 -18.47 -1.15
C PRO A 197 2.27 -19.58 -0.10
N PHE A 198 2.82 -19.27 1.07
CA PHE A 198 2.92 -20.16 2.23
C PHE A 198 2.15 -19.62 3.44
N TYR A 199 1.35 -18.57 3.27
CA TYR A 199 0.49 -18.05 4.31
C TYR A 199 -0.42 -19.15 4.87
N ARG A 200 -0.69 -19.10 6.17
CA ARG A 200 -1.64 -19.96 6.85
C ARG A 200 -2.54 -19.04 7.65
N ASP A 201 -3.83 -19.04 7.33
CA ASP A 201 -4.80 -18.35 8.18
C ASP A 201 -4.75 -18.97 9.58
N ARG A 202 -4.85 -18.12 10.60
CA ARG A 202 -4.82 -18.54 12.01
C ARG A 202 -6.18 -19.05 12.48
N ASN A 203 -7.26 -18.63 11.83
CA ASN A 203 -8.63 -18.98 12.21
C ASN A 203 -9.12 -20.26 11.56
N SER A 204 -8.57 -20.61 10.38
CA SER A 204 -8.74 -21.94 9.81
C SER A 204 -7.51 -22.78 10.16
N ARG A 205 -7.73 -23.98 10.72
CA ARG A 205 -6.67 -25.01 10.78
C ARG A 205 -6.31 -25.53 9.40
N GLU A 206 -7.04 -25.09 8.39
CA GLU A 206 -6.71 -25.29 7.00
C GLU A 206 -5.46 -24.48 6.70
N LEU A 207 -4.40 -25.21 6.38
CA LEU A 207 -3.38 -24.63 5.56
C LEU A 207 -4.09 -23.95 4.38
N VAL A 208 -3.73 -22.71 4.04
CA VAL A 208 -3.91 -22.26 2.66
C VAL A 208 -2.88 -23.05 1.83
N THR A 209 -3.03 -24.39 1.82
CA THR A 209 -2.12 -25.30 1.14
C THR A 209 -2.55 -25.40 -0.30
N ASN A 210 -1.55 -25.10 -1.12
CA ASN A 210 -1.22 -25.76 -2.36
C ASN A 210 -2.17 -25.60 -3.55
N ASN A 211 -3.51 -25.65 -3.46
CA ASN A 211 -4.30 -25.62 -4.69
C ASN A 211 -4.45 -24.21 -5.29
N ASP A 212 -4.78 -23.20 -4.48
CA ASP A 212 -5.02 -21.85 -5.00
C ASP A 212 -3.73 -21.14 -5.46
N TYR A 213 -2.60 -21.49 -4.85
CA TYR A 213 -1.28 -20.97 -5.17
C TYR A 213 -0.42 -21.94 -5.99
N ALA A 214 -0.86 -23.16 -6.28
CA ALA A 214 -0.14 -24.10 -7.17
C ALA A 214 0.19 -23.46 -8.52
N PRO A 215 -0.72 -22.75 -9.19
CA PRO A 215 -0.39 -22.06 -10.44
C PRO A 215 0.80 -21.10 -10.28
N LEU A 216 0.81 -20.29 -9.22
CA LEU A 216 1.92 -19.38 -8.93
C LEU A 216 3.22 -20.15 -8.67
N LEU A 217 3.18 -21.16 -7.81
CA LEU A 217 4.36 -21.96 -7.45
C LEU A 217 4.96 -22.68 -8.67
N ASN A 218 4.11 -23.25 -9.52
CA ASN A 218 4.53 -23.90 -10.76
C ASN A 218 5.19 -22.90 -11.72
N LEU A 219 4.61 -21.70 -11.88
CA LEU A 219 5.19 -20.65 -12.73
C LEU A 219 6.52 -20.13 -12.18
N ILE A 220 6.62 -19.97 -10.86
CA ILE A 220 7.87 -19.59 -10.18
C ILE A 220 8.98 -20.61 -10.48
N GLU A 221 8.68 -21.91 -10.39
CA GLU A 221 9.63 -22.98 -10.64
C GLU A 221 9.98 -23.08 -12.14
N GLN A 222 8.97 -23.14 -13.02
CA GLN A 222 9.13 -23.29 -14.47
C GLN A 222 10.00 -22.18 -15.08
N TYR A 223 9.74 -20.93 -14.69
CA TYR A 223 10.45 -19.77 -15.24
C TYR A 223 11.64 -19.32 -14.37
N LYS A 224 11.96 -20.07 -13.31
CA LYS A 224 13.09 -19.81 -12.41
C LYS A 224 13.09 -18.36 -11.88
N VAL A 225 11.94 -17.93 -11.38
CA VAL A 225 11.81 -16.61 -10.73
C VAL A 225 12.84 -16.49 -9.62
N ASP A 226 13.55 -15.36 -9.56
CA ASP A 226 14.64 -15.16 -8.60
C ASP A 226 14.13 -14.69 -7.23
N TYR A 227 13.19 -13.74 -7.23
CA TYR A 227 12.67 -13.14 -6.00
C TYR A 227 11.17 -12.92 -6.06
N LEU A 228 10.52 -13.10 -4.91
CA LEU A 228 9.13 -12.72 -4.67
C LEU A 228 9.05 -11.86 -3.40
N PHE A 229 8.59 -10.62 -3.53
CA PHE A 229 8.40 -9.70 -2.42
C PHE A 229 6.93 -9.62 -2.01
N THR A 230 6.70 -9.68 -0.70
CA THR A 230 5.36 -9.80 -0.09
C THR A 230 5.20 -8.98 1.18
N GLY A 231 3.95 -8.75 1.60
CA GLY A 231 3.57 -8.16 2.89
C GLY A 231 2.76 -9.16 3.71
N HIS A 232 1.62 -8.72 4.24
CA HIS A 232 0.52 -9.50 4.82
C HIS A 232 0.80 -10.19 6.17
N LEU A 233 2.03 -10.66 6.38
CA LEU A 233 2.37 -11.39 7.60
C LEU A 233 2.53 -10.47 8.81
N HIS A 234 2.77 -9.17 8.58
CA HIS A 234 3.18 -8.20 9.59
C HIS A 234 4.43 -8.66 10.38
N GLU A 235 5.23 -9.52 9.75
CA GLU A 235 6.44 -10.13 10.28
C GLU A 235 7.42 -10.30 9.14
N ARG A 236 8.70 -10.08 9.44
CA ARG A 236 9.78 -10.27 8.49
C ARG A 236 10.01 -11.75 8.28
N VAL A 237 9.79 -12.22 7.05
CA VAL A 237 10.05 -13.64 6.70
C VAL A 237 10.94 -13.71 5.47
N VAL A 238 11.96 -14.57 5.54
CA VAL A 238 12.81 -14.91 4.39
C VAL A 238 12.73 -16.41 4.21
N LYS A 239 12.28 -16.85 3.02
CA LYS A 239 12.12 -18.26 2.72
C LYS A 239 12.52 -18.55 1.29
N ARG A 240 13.17 -19.68 1.04
CA ARG A 240 13.46 -20.16 -0.30
C ARG A 240 12.37 -21.15 -0.75
N ILE A 241 11.86 -20.97 -1.96
CA ILE A 241 10.95 -21.89 -2.66
C ILE A 241 11.58 -22.25 -4.00
N GLY A 242 12.07 -23.49 -4.11
CA GLY A 242 12.91 -23.87 -5.25
C GLY A 242 14.12 -22.92 -5.35
N ASN A 243 14.24 -22.23 -6.48
CA ASN A 243 15.29 -21.22 -6.69
C ASN A 243 14.88 -19.80 -6.26
N CYS A 244 13.59 -19.55 -6.04
CA CYS A 244 13.05 -18.24 -5.70
C CYS A 244 13.27 -17.91 -4.22
N MET A 245 13.80 -16.72 -3.96
CA MET A 245 13.86 -16.14 -2.62
C MET A 245 12.60 -15.32 -2.36
N VAL A 246 11.76 -15.79 -1.45
CA VAL A 246 10.59 -15.06 -0.98
C VAL A 246 10.97 -14.22 0.23
N LEU A 247 10.69 -12.93 0.16
CA LEU A 247 10.89 -11.97 1.22
C LEU A 247 9.55 -11.33 1.56
N SER A 248 9.09 -11.51 2.80
CA SER A 248 7.94 -10.80 3.36
C SER A 248 8.48 -9.65 4.21
N VAL A 249 8.09 -8.43 3.85
CA VAL A 249 8.36 -7.22 4.64
C VAL A 249 7.53 -7.31 5.92
N GLY A 250 8.05 -6.75 7.03
CA GLY A 250 7.21 -6.53 8.19
C GLY A 250 6.19 -5.43 7.93
N SER A 251 5.65 -4.84 8.99
CA SER A 251 4.62 -3.81 8.83
C SER A 251 5.20 -2.40 8.85
N GLY A 252 4.60 -1.50 8.05
CA GLY A 252 4.87 -0.07 8.05
C GLY A 252 3.99 0.74 9.02
N GLY A 253 2.98 0.13 9.64
CA GLY A 253 2.08 0.81 10.60
C GLY A 253 1.03 -0.09 11.23
N GLY A 254 0.56 -1.11 10.50
CA GLY A 254 -0.30 -2.18 11.00
C GLY A 254 0.21 -2.96 12.22
N LYS A 255 -0.71 -3.46 13.05
CA LYS A 255 -0.35 -4.20 14.27
C LYS A 255 0.64 -5.34 13.99
N LEU A 256 1.85 -5.23 14.53
CA LEU A 256 2.93 -6.20 14.31
C LEU A 256 2.58 -7.61 14.79
N ARG A 257 3.19 -8.61 14.15
CA ARG A 257 3.04 -10.03 14.48
C ARG A 257 4.42 -10.68 14.55
N GLY A 258 4.48 -11.83 15.23
CA GLY A 258 5.71 -12.59 15.35
C GLY A 258 6.57 -12.19 16.54
N LYS A 259 7.86 -12.54 16.48
CA LYS A 259 8.83 -12.30 17.58
C LYS A 259 9.54 -10.95 17.46
N ASP A 260 9.73 -10.46 16.24
CA ASP A 260 10.42 -9.20 15.96
C ASP A 260 9.37 -8.07 15.83
N LEU A 261 9.04 -7.45 16.96
CA LEU A 261 8.04 -6.37 17.05
C LEU A 261 8.63 -5.01 16.67
N LEU A 262 9.12 -4.88 15.44
CA LEU A 262 9.57 -3.59 14.90
C LEU A 262 8.93 -3.29 13.55
N TYR A 263 8.37 -2.09 13.42
CA TYR A 263 7.91 -1.52 12.17
C TYR A 263 9.10 -1.32 11.23
N ASN A 264 8.99 -1.79 9.99
CA ASN A 264 10.13 -1.77 9.09
C ASN A 264 9.76 -1.61 7.61
N GLY A 265 10.66 -0.96 6.88
CA GLY A 265 10.79 -1.03 5.44
C GLY A 265 12.08 -1.73 5.05
N ILE A 266 12.26 -1.99 3.76
CA ILE A 266 13.48 -2.65 3.23
C ILE A 266 13.94 -1.91 1.99
N ILE A 267 15.23 -1.61 1.90
CA ILE A 267 15.88 -1.18 0.67
C ILE A 267 16.63 -2.36 0.06
N ILE A 268 16.40 -2.61 -1.22
CA ILE A 268 17.07 -3.63 -2.02
C ILE A 268 18.06 -2.92 -2.95
N TYR A 269 19.30 -3.39 -2.98
CA TYR A 269 20.33 -2.98 -3.92
C TYR A 269 20.69 -4.15 -4.81
N PHE A 270 20.80 -3.91 -6.12
CA PHE A 270 21.29 -4.85 -7.11
C PHE A 270 22.50 -4.24 -7.80
N ASP A 271 23.63 -4.95 -7.83
CA ASP A 271 24.87 -4.47 -8.46
C ASP A 271 25.06 -4.93 -9.91
N GLY A 272 24.07 -5.65 -10.46
CA GLY A 272 24.16 -6.34 -11.75
C GLY A 272 24.26 -7.86 -11.64
N ASN A 273 24.62 -8.39 -10.47
CA ASN A 273 24.76 -9.82 -10.21
C ASN A 273 24.17 -10.26 -8.87
N THR A 274 24.45 -9.49 -7.80
CA THR A 274 24.12 -9.82 -6.42
C THR A 274 23.08 -8.85 -5.87
N ILE A 275 22.24 -9.35 -4.97
CA ILE A 275 21.32 -8.53 -4.19
C ILE A 275 21.82 -8.36 -2.77
N TYR A 276 21.81 -7.12 -2.32
CA TYR A 276 21.99 -6.74 -0.92
C TYR A 276 20.69 -6.14 -0.43
N LYS A 277 20.33 -6.44 0.83
CA LYS A 277 19.17 -5.85 1.48
C LYS A 277 19.59 -5.15 2.75
N LYS A 278 18.92 -4.05 3.05
CA LYS A 278 19.06 -3.36 4.34
C LYS A 278 17.68 -3.04 4.88
N ASP A 279 17.49 -3.37 6.14
CA ASP A 279 16.25 -3.13 6.86
C ASP A 279 16.33 -1.77 7.54
N LEU A 280 15.27 -0.98 7.38
CA LEU A 280 15.13 0.30 8.05
C LEU A 280 13.94 0.19 9.00
N PHE A 281 14.13 0.60 10.24
CA PHE A 281 13.12 0.49 11.29
C PHE A 281 12.54 1.86 11.61
N ALA A 282 11.24 1.89 11.87
CA ALA A 282 10.53 3.11 12.19
C ALA A 282 10.77 3.55 13.64
N HIS A 283 10.71 4.85 13.87
CA HIS A 283 10.44 5.43 15.17
C HIS A 283 9.02 5.99 15.20
N TRP A 284 8.45 6.06 16.40
CA TRP A 284 7.14 6.68 16.57
C TRP A 284 7.24 8.19 16.35
N THR A 285 6.40 8.72 15.47
CA THR A 285 6.18 10.14 15.20
C THR A 285 4.68 10.40 15.24
N MET A 286 4.18 11.49 15.79
CA MET A 286 2.75 11.83 15.64
C MET A 286 2.55 13.34 15.65
N GLY A 287 2.00 13.85 14.55
CA GLY A 287 1.54 15.23 14.45
C GLY A 287 0.13 15.41 15.03
N VAL A 288 -0.14 16.59 15.58
CA VAL A 288 -1.51 16.99 15.94
C VAL A 288 -2.39 17.10 14.70
N GLU A 289 -1.79 17.48 13.57
CA GLU A 289 -2.44 17.58 12.26
C GLU A 289 -3.02 16.24 11.80
N ASP A 290 -2.21 15.17 11.83
CA ASP A 290 -2.60 13.81 11.46
C ASP A 290 -3.80 13.31 12.26
N ALA A 291 -3.78 13.57 13.58
CA ALA A 291 -4.87 13.18 14.46
C ALA A 291 -6.19 13.91 14.10
N VAL A 292 -6.10 15.19 13.72
CA VAL A 292 -7.26 15.98 13.30
C VAL A 292 -7.77 15.51 11.94
N GLN A 293 -6.90 15.36 10.94
CA GLN A 293 -7.27 14.85 9.61
C GLN A 293 -7.97 13.49 9.73
N ARG A 294 -7.42 12.57 10.52
CA ARG A 294 -8.01 11.24 10.71
C ARG A 294 -9.43 11.30 11.27
N ILE A 295 -9.69 12.16 12.26
CA ILE A 295 -11.04 12.35 12.81
C ILE A 295 -11.98 12.93 11.73
N LEU A 296 -11.53 13.96 11.01
CA LEU A 296 -12.33 14.60 9.96
C LEU A 296 -12.71 13.59 8.87
N PHE A 297 -11.73 12.86 8.34
CA PHE A 297 -11.89 11.96 7.20
C PHE A 297 -12.64 10.68 7.55
N LEU A 298 -12.30 10.05 8.68
CA LEU A 298 -12.81 8.71 8.99
C LEU A 298 -14.04 8.73 9.92
N SER A 299 -14.34 9.88 10.56
CA SER A 299 -15.50 9.99 11.48
C SER A 299 -16.51 11.06 11.09
N ILE A 300 -16.09 12.23 10.60
CA ILE A 300 -17.01 13.36 10.35
C ILE A 300 -17.53 13.36 8.91
N TYR A 301 -16.66 13.37 7.90
CA TYR A 301 -17.07 13.40 6.49
C TYR A 301 -17.95 12.23 6.06
N PRO A 302 -17.76 10.99 6.54
CA PRO A 302 -18.65 9.89 6.18
C PRO A 302 -20.10 10.15 6.60
N VAL A 303 -20.31 10.80 7.75
CA VAL A 303 -21.65 11.17 8.25
C VAL A 303 -22.23 12.32 7.44
N ILE A 304 -21.41 13.35 7.14
CA ILE A 304 -21.87 14.49 6.32
C ILE A 304 -22.27 14.02 4.92
N HIS A 305 -21.43 13.22 4.28
CA HIS A 305 -21.70 12.72 2.93
C HIS A 305 -22.92 11.79 2.87
N GLU A 306 -23.16 11.00 3.91
CA GLU A 306 -24.38 10.18 4.03
C GLU A 306 -25.62 11.05 4.14
N VAL A 307 -25.64 12.04 5.04
CA VAL A 307 -26.77 12.96 5.23
C VAL A 307 -27.04 13.76 3.95
N ALA A 308 -25.98 14.15 3.24
CA ALA A 308 -26.08 14.90 2.00
C ALA A 308 -26.39 14.03 0.76
N GLY A 309 -26.43 12.70 0.90
CA GLY A 309 -26.68 11.77 -0.21
C GLY A 309 -25.56 11.73 -1.28
N ILE A 310 -24.36 12.17 -0.93
CA ILE A 310 -23.22 12.33 -1.87
C ILE A 310 -22.66 10.97 -2.32
N PHE A 311 -22.77 9.93 -1.48
CA PHE A 311 -22.41 8.56 -1.84
C PHE A 311 -23.61 7.64 -1.64
N HIS A 312 -24.37 7.36 -2.70
CA HIS A 312 -25.37 6.28 -2.71
C HIS A 312 -24.68 4.93 -2.98
N ASP A 313 -24.79 4.03 -2.01
CA ASP A 313 -24.76 2.54 -2.09
C ASP A 313 -23.57 1.78 -2.69
N SER A 314 -22.53 2.40 -3.27
CA SER A 314 -21.48 1.63 -3.97
C SER A 314 -20.18 1.39 -3.18
N ILE A 315 -19.94 2.04 -2.04
CA ILE A 315 -18.66 1.95 -1.31
C ILE A 315 -18.88 2.02 0.21
N ARG A 316 -19.68 1.11 0.76
CA ARG A 316 -19.77 0.92 2.22
C ARG A 316 -19.77 -0.56 2.57
N TYR A 317 -18.61 -1.18 2.74
CA TYR A 317 -18.52 -2.45 3.48
C TYR A 317 -17.19 -2.58 4.21
N GLY A 318 -17.27 -2.81 5.53
CA GLY A 318 -16.11 -2.94 6.40
C GLY A 318 -16.34 -2.63 7.88
N LYS A 319 -17.57 -2.48 8.40
CA LYS A 319 -17.78 -2.58 9.86
C LYS A 319 -17.52 -4.03 10.28
N LYS A 320 -16.30 -4.33 10.73
CA LYS A 320 -16.09 -5.44 11.66
C LYS A 320 -16.87 -5.11 12.93
N THR A 321 -18.12 -5.54 13.00
CA THR A 321 -18.81 -5.69 14.27
C THR A 321 -18.11 -6.81 15.03
N GLY A 322 -17.26 -6.44 15.98
CA GLY A 322 -16.53 -7.38 16.81
C GLY A 322 -15.95 -6.67 18.04
N ARG A 323 -16.82 -6.38 19.02
CA ARG A 323 -16.39 -6.42 20.42
C ARG A 323 -15.97 -7.87 20.70
N GLY A 324 -14.80 -8.06 21.29
CA GLY A 324 -14.25 -9.36 21.71
C GLY A 324 -12.77 -9.24 21.96
#